data_AF-A0A8T2JQL9-F1
#
_entry.id   AF-A0A8T2JQL9-F1
#
_cell.length_a   1.000
_cell.length_b   1.000
_cell.length_c   1.000
_cell.angle_alpha   90.00
_cell.angle_beta   90.00
_cell.angle_gamma   90.00
#
_symmetry.space_group_name_H-M   'P 1'
#
loop_
_entity.id
_entity.type
_entity.pdbx_description
1 polymer ?
#
loop_
_entity_poly.entity_id
_entity_poly.type
_entity_poly.pdbx_seq_one_letter_code
_entity_poly.pdbx_strand_id
1 'polypeptide(L)'
;CCIKGESNCCIKGASNCCIKGASNCCIKGASTCCIKGASNCCIKGDSNCCIKGASNCCIKSHCCIKGASNCCIKGAITLHKGSQ
;
A
#
# COMPACT_ATOMS: atom_id res chain seq x y z
N CYS A 1 2.80 -8.81 -10.64
CA CYS A 1 2.80 -9.80 -9.54
C CYS A 1 1.44 -9.79 -8.85
N CYS A 2 0.91 -10.95 -8.47
CA CYS A 2 -0.35 -11.11 -7.73
C CYS A 2 -0.12 -11.97 -6.49
N ILE A 3 -0.40 -11.43 -5.32
CA ILE A 3 -0.22 -12.10 -4.02
C ILE A 3 -1.60 -12.19 -3.35
N LYS A 4 -1.95 -13.37 -2.83
CA LYS A 4 -3.25 -13.63 -2.21
C LYS A 4 -3.08 -14.37 -0.88
N GLY A 5 -3.99 -14.10 0.05
CA GLY A 5 -4.00 -14.74 1.37
C GLY A 5 -3.08 -14.02 2.34
N GLU A 6 -2.60 -14.73 3.35
CA GLU A 6 -1.61 -14.21 4.29
C GLU A 6 -0.23 -14.22 3.64
N SER A 7 0.45 -13.08 3.58
CA SER A 7 1.70 -12.99 2.84
C SER A 7 2.64 -11.91 3.35
N ASN A 8 3.94 -12.24 3.33
CA ASN A 8 5.02 -11.28 3.55
C ASN A 8 5.79 -11.08 2.24
N CYS A 9 5.90 -9.85 1.76
CA CYS A 9 6.45 -9.59 0.44
C CYS A 9 7.46 -8.44 0.40
N CYS A 10 8.51 -8.59 -0.40
CA CYS A 10 9.48 -7.53 -0.68
C CYS A 10 9.61 -7.35 -2.19
N ILE A 11 9.23 -6.18 -2.68
CA ILE A 11 9.23 -5.84 -4.10
C ILE A 11 10.25 -4.72 -4.31
N LYS A 12 11.19 -4.93 -5.22
CA LYS A 12 12.28 -3.98 -5.52
C LYS A 12 12.32 -3.67 -7.02
N GLY A 13 12.64 -2.42 -7.36
CA GLY A 13 12.77 -1.96 -8.74
C GLY A 13 11.43 -1.60 -9.37
N ALA A 14 11.39 -1.57 -10.71
CA ALA A 14 10.18 -1.30 -11.47
C ALA A 14 9.19 -2.46 -11.33
N SER A 15 8.00 -2.22 -10.77
CA SER A 15 7.06 -3.32 -10.49
C SER A 15 5.59 -2.90 -10.43
N ASN A 16 4.72 -3.78 -10.96
CA ASN A 16 3.27 -3.68 -10.84
C ASN A 16 2.72 -4.85 -10.02
N CYS A 17 2.08 -4.55 -8.88
CA CYS A 17 1.68 -5.58 -7.91
C CYS A 17 0.24 -5.41 -7.42
N CYS A 18 -0.46 -6.54 -7.24
CA CYS A 18 -1.77 -6.60 -6.61
C CYS A 18 -1.69 -7.56 -5.41
N ILE A 19 -1.98 -7.06 -4.22
CA ILE A 19 -1.91 -7.81 -2.95
C ILE A 19 -3.30 -7.85 -2.34
N LYS A 20 -3.82 -9.04 -2.05
CA LYS A 20 -5.16 -9.25 -1.48
C LYS A 20 -5.09 -10.16 -0.26
N GLY A 21 -5.63 -9.71 0.87
CA GLY A 21 -5.63 -10.45 2.13
C GLY A 21 -4.82 -9.74 3.20
N ALA A 22 -4.47 -10.47 4.27
CA ALA A 22 -3.61 -9.95 5.32
C ALA A 22 -2.16 -9.92 4.83
N SER A 23 -1.49 -8.77 4.86
CA SER A 23 -0.16 -8.66 4.27
C SER A 23 0.79 -7.71 4.98
N ASN A 24 2.07 -8.10 5.06
CA ASN A 24 3.16 -7.19 5.38
C ASN A 24 4.05 -7.03 4.16
N CYS A 25 4.15 -5.81 3.62
CA CYS A 25 4.89 -5.61 2.38
C CYS A 25 5.85 -4.41 2.43
N CYS A 26 7.03 -4.61 1.84
CA CYS A 26 8.01 -3.55 1.60
C CYS A 26 8.20 -3.36 0.11
N ILE A 27 7.99 -2.15 -0.38
CA ILE A 27 8.05 -1.81 -1.80
C ILE A 27 9.04 -0.66 -1.98
N LYS A 28 10.06 -0.89 -2.81
CA LYS A 28 11.13 0.08 -3.05
C LYS A 28 11.37 0.26 -4.56
N GLY A 29 11.28 1.50 -5.04
CA GLY A 29 11.54 1.87 -6.43
C GLY A 29 10.30 2.42 -7.13
N ALA A 30 10.31 2.39 -8.46
CA ALA A 30 9.18 2.82 -9.27
C ALA A 30 8.09 1.74 -9.24
N SER A 31 6.91 2.01 -8.67
CA SER A 31 5.92 0.95 -8.53
C SER A 31 4.47 1.40 -8.66
N THR A 32 3.63 0.53 -9.21
CA THR A 32 2.16 0.71 -9.16
C THR A 32 1.57 -0.44 -8.37
N CYS A 33 0.96 -0.13 -7.23
CA CYS A 33 0.52 -1.15 -6.28
C CYS A 33 -0.95 -0.98 -5.87
N CYS A 34 -1.69 -2.09 -5.85
CA CYS A 34 -3.04 -2.15 -5.30
C CYS A 34 -3.09 -3.15 -4.14
N ILE A 35 -3.43 -2.67 -2.95
CA ILE A 35 -3.41 -3.45 -1.71
C ILE A 35 -4.83 -3.46 -1.14
N LYS A 36 -5.40 -4.65 -0.95
CA LYS A 36 -6.77 -4.83 -0.45
C LYS A 36 -6.80 -5.78 0.73
N GLY A 37 -7.35 -5.33 1.85
CA GLY A 37 -7.46 -6.11 3.09
C GLY A 37 -6.73 -5.46 4.26
N ALA A 38 -6.39 -6.26 5.27
CA ALA A 38 -5.55 -5.82 6.38
C ALA A 38 -4.09 -5.75 5.93
N SER A 39 -3.42 -4.61 6.09
CA SER A 39 -2.08 -4.46 5.54
C SER A 39 -1.16 -3.57 6.37
N ASN A 40 0.08 -4.00 6.55
CA ASN A 40 1.16 -3.14 7.01
C ASN A 40 2.17 -2.94 5.88
N CYS A 41 2.32 -1.70 5.41
CA CYS A 41 3.11 -1.43 4.20
C CYS A 41 4.15 -0.34 4.41
N CYS A 42 5.35 -0.56 3.87
CA CYS A 42 6.35 0.48 3.72
C CYS A 42 6.66 0.66 2.23
N ILE A 43 6.34 1.84 1.69
CA ILE A 43 6.45 2.14 0.26
C ILE A 43 7.37 3.35 0.09
N LYS A 44 8.46 3.18 -0.68
CA LYS A 44 9.48 4.20 -0.92
C LYS A 44 9.88 4.28 -2.39
N GLY A 45 10.06 5.50 -2.89
CA GLY A 45 10.39 5.78 -4.30
C GLY A 45 9.18 6.30 -5.06
N ASP A 46 9.28 6.46 -6.38
CA ASP A 46 8.18 6.92 -7.23
C ASP A 46 7.09 5.85 -7.36
N SER A 47 6.18 5.84 -6.40
CA SER A 47 5.14 4.83 -6.30
C SER A 47 3.76 5.44 -6.37
N ASN A 48 2.87 4.78 -7.11
CA ASN A 48 1.45 5.12 -7.17
C ASN A 48 0.67 3.97 -6.53
N CYS A 49 0.07 4.24 -5.37
CA CYS A 49 -0.48 3.19 -4.52
C CYS A 49 -1.96 3.42 -4.22
N CYS A 50 -2.75 2.34 -4.30
CA CYS A 50 -4.13 2.33 -3.85
C CYS A 50 -4.30 1.28 -2.76
N ILE A 51 -4.63 1.73 -1.55
CA ILE A 51 -4.78 0.88 -0.37
C ILE A 51 -6.24 0.92 0.08
N LYS A 52 -6.88 -0.24 0.20
CA LYS A 52 -8.28 -0.36 0.63
C LYS A 52 -8.41 -1.36 1.77
N GLY A 53 -8.96 -0.91 2.89
CA GLY A 53 -9.18 -1.74 4.09
C GLY A 53 -8.48 -1.16 5.32
N ALA A 54 -8.26 -2.01 6.33
CA ALA A 54 -7.50 -1.65 7.53
C ALA A 54 -6.00 -1.59 7.19
N SER A 55 -5.36 -0.46 7.44
CA SER A 55 -3.98 -0.27 7.01
C SER A 55 -3.11 0.50 8.00
N ASN A 56 -1.88 0.04 8.22
CA ASN A 56 -0.82 0.79 8.88
C ASN A 56 0.33 1.00 7.90
N CYS A 57 0.54 2.23 7.42
CA CYS A 57 1.43 2.46 6.29
C CYS A 57 2.41 3.61 6.49
N CYS A 58 3.63 3.41 6.01
CA CYS A 58 4.62 4.46 5.83
C CYS A 58 4.89 4.64 4.32
N ILE A 59 4.46 5.76 3.74
CA ILE A 59 4.50 5.98 2.29
C ILE A 59 5.25 7.27 1.99
N LYS A 60 6.21 7.19 1.07
CA LYS A 60 6.98 8.35 0.58
C LYS A 60 6.72 8.61 -0.90
N SER A 61 5.45 8.74 -1.29
CA SER A 61 5.03 8.85 -2.69
C SER A 61 3.55 9.26 -2.82
N HIS A 62 2.99 9.20 -4.03
CA HIS A 62 1.56 9.34 -4.27
C HIS A 62 0.78 8.11 -3.76
N CYS A 63 -0.25 8.34 -2.96
CA CYS A 63 -1.15 7.26 -2.56
C CYS A 63 -2.60 7.69 -2.33
N CYS A 64 -3.50 6.75 -2.63
CA CYS A 64 -4.91 6.81 -2.28
C CYS A 64 -5.20 5.75 -1.21
N ILE A 65 -5.81 6.15 -0.09
CA ILE A 65 -6.16 5.24 0.99
C ILE A 65 -7.65 5.33 1.28
N LYS A 66 -8.33 4.19 1.30
CA LYS A 66 -9.76 4.08 1.61
C LYS A 66 -10.01 3.09 2.74
N GLY A 67 -10.58 3.57 3.84
CA GLY A 67 -10.91 2.77 5.03
C GLY A 67 -10.13 3.21 6.28
N ALA A 68 -10.16 2.37 7.32
CA ALA A 68 -9.46 2.61 8.57
C ALA A 68 -7.94 2.60 8.33
N SER A 69 -7.28 3.70 8.67
CA SER A 69 -5.87 3.89 8.35
C SER A 69 -5.14 4.64 9.45
N ASN A 70 -3.96 4.13 9.81
CA ASN A 70 -2.95 4.84 10.57
C ASN A 70 -1.72 4.98 9.68
N CYS A 71 -1.46 6.17 9.12
CA CYS A 71 -0.45 6.32 8.08
C CYS A 71 0.44 7.55 8.27
N CYS A 72 1.74 7.33 8.11
CA CYS A 72 2.75 8.39 8.02
C CYS A 72 3.12 8.57 6.54
N ILE A 73 2.69 9.68 5.95
CA ILE A 73 2.77 9.88 4.49
C ILE A 73 3.54 11.15 4.18
N LYS A 74 4.58 11.02 3.37
CA LYS A 74 5.40 12.13 2.87
C LYS A 74 5.33 12.14 1.34
N GLY A 75 4.36 12.86 0.81
CA GLY A 75 4.00 12.87 -0.59
C GLY A 75 2.54 13.32 -0.74
N ALA A 76 2.03 13.32 -1.96
CA ALA A 76 0.64 13.62 -2.20
C ALA A 76 -0.25 12.45 -1.74
N ILE A 77 -1.33 12.78 -1.03
CA ILE A 77 -2.26 11.79 -0.49
C ILE A 77 -3.69 12.18 -0.82
N THR A 78 -4.49 11.19 -1.24
CA THR A 78 -5.94 11.27 -1.20
C THR A 78 -6.45 10.30 -0.14
N LEU A 79 -7.05 10.82 0.92
CA LEU A 79 -7.59 10.02 2.02
C LEU A 79 -9.12 10.00 1.96
N HIS A 80 -9.68 8.81 1.72
CA HIS A 80 -11.12 8.58 1.84
C HIS A 80 -11.39 7.80 3.12
N LYS A 81 -11.59 8.51 4.23
CA LYS A 81 -12.11 7.88 5.45
C LYS A 81 -13.52 7.38 5.14
N GLY A 82 -13.74 6.08 5.25
CA GLY A 82 -15.10 5.55 5.24
C GLY A 82 -15.80 6.12 6.48
N SER A 83 -16.88 6.85 6.28
CA SER A 83 -17.86 7.07 7.33
C SER A 83 -18.26 5.71 7.87
N GLN A 84 -18.19 5.55 9.20
CA GLN A 84 -19.12 4.64 9.84
C GLN A 84 -20.54 5.15 9.58
#